data_AF-E1X4G6-F1
#
_entry.id   AF-E1X4G6-F1
#
_cell.length_a   1.000
_cell.length_b   1.000
_cell.length_c   1.000
_cell.angle_alpha   90.00
_cell.angle_beta   90.00
_cell.angle_gamma   90.00
#
_symmetry.space_group_name_H-M   'P 1'
#
loop_
_entity.id
_entity.type
_entity.pdbx_description
1 polymer ?
#
loop_
_entity_poly.entity_id
_entity_poly.type
_entity_poly.pdbx_seq_one_letter_code
_entity_poly.pdbx_strand_id
1 'polypeptide(L)'
;MEEFMQKQPQWKDRFNEIVQVCQEEIKRTTEIGKKMLSASKTNTMLHESYEELGALTFKALEDGTLEFDDPRVKELVNTIRSCEFDLEKIESDVNDIKKNS
;
A
#
# COMPACT_ATOMS: atom_id res chain seq x y z
N MET A 1 -59.18 26.53 -4.44
CA MET A 1 -58.63 26.63 -5.80
C MET A 1 -57.16 26.27 -5.66
N GLU A 2 -56.83 25.11 -6.22
CA GLU A 2 -55.49 24.57 -6.51
C GLU A 2 -54.57 24.18 -5.35
N GLU A 3 -54.65 22.88 -5.03
CA GLU A 3 -53.53 22.06 -4.60
C GLU A 3 -52.37 22.17 -5.59
N PHE A 4 -51.31 22.90 -5.23
CA PHE A 4 -50.02 22.75 -5.91
C PHE A 4 -49.28 21.56 -5.29
N MET A 5 -49.46 20.38 -5.88
CA MET A 5 -48.59 19.23 -5.67
C MET A 5 -47.16 19.58 -6.12
N GLN A 6 -46.35 20.14 -5.21
CA GLN A 6 -44.89 20.15 -5.33
C GLN A 6 -44.37 18.73 -5.04
N LYS A 7 -44.42 17.86 -6.04
CA LYS A 7 -43.80 16.52 -5.98
C LYS A 7 -42.83 16.34 -7.14
N GLN A 8 -41.70 17.06 -7.17
CA GLN A 8 -40.48 16.63 -7.87
C GLN A 8 -39.22 17.37 -7.35
N PRO A 9 -38.61 16.90 -6.24
CA PRO A 9 -37.14 16.99 -6.08
C PRO A 9 -36.45 15.64 -5.86
N GLN A 10 -37.18 14.60 -5.42
CA GLN A 10 -36.59 13.36 -4.91
C GLN A 10 -35.67 12.62 -5.88
N TRP A 11 -35.98 12.58 -7.18
CA TRP A 11 -35.17 11.84 -8.16
C TRP A 11 -33.77 12.47 -8.36
N LYS A 12 -33.68 13.81 -8.34
CA LYS A 12 -32.40 14.52 -8.48
C LYS A 12 -31.55 14.32 -7.23
N ASP A 13 -32.17 14.33 -6.06
CA ASP A 13 -31.49 14.08 -4.80
C ASP A 13 -30.94 12.64 -4.76
N ARG A 14 -31.75 11.65 -5.18
CA ARG A 14 -31.30 10.25 -5.32
C ARG A 14 -30.17 10.08 -6.33
N PHE A 15 -30.24 10.77 -7.47
CA PHE A 15 -29.17 10.73 -8.46
C PHE A 15 -27.87 11.34 -7.93
N ASN A 16 -27.95 12.50 -7.26
CA ASN A 16 -26.80 13.13 -6.62
C ASN A 16 -26.18 12.22 -5.56
N GLU A 17 -27.00 11.54 -4.77
CA GLU A 17 -26.58 10.56 -3.75
C GLU A 17 -25.83 9.38 -4.39
N ILE A 18 -26.35 8.81 -5.48
CA ILE A 18 -25.68 7.72 -6.22
C ILE A 18 -24.34 8.18 -6.81
N VAL A 19 -24.30 9.37 -7.43
CA VAL A 19 -23.07 9.90 -8.02
C VAL A 19 -22.02 10.18 -6.95
N GLN A 20 -22.43 10.69 -5.78
CA GLN A 20 -21.53 10.90 -4.64
C GLN A 20 -20.93 9.58 -4.13
N VAL A 21 -21.76 8.55 -3.92
CA VAL A 21 -21.29 7.23 -3.49
C VAL A 21 -20.29 6.64 -4.49
N CYS A 22 -20.61 6.66 -5.80
CA CYS A 22 -19.68 6.18 -6.82
C CYS A 22 -18.37 6.98 -6.85
N GLN A 23 -18.43 8.31 -6.69
CA GLN A 23 -17.22 9.13 -6.65
C GLN A 23 -16.33 8.80 -5.45
N GLU A 24 -16.92 8.54 -4.29
CA GLU A 24 -16.19 8.10 -3.10
C GLU A 24 -15.57 6.72 -3.30
N GLU A 25 -16.32 5.75 -3.83
CA GLU A 25 -15.81 4.41 -4.11
C GLU A 25 -14.66 4.41 -5.13
N ILE A 26 -14.77 5.21 -6.19
CA ILE A 26 -13.71 5.34 -7.20
C ILE A 26 -12.44 5.94 -6.58
N LYS A 27 -12.59 6.98 -5.74
CA LYS A 27 -11.45 7.60 -5.03
C LYS A 27 -10.77 6.59 -4.11
N ARG A 28 -11.54 5.89 -3.27
CA ARG A 28 -11.03 4.86 -2.34
C ARG A 28 -10.33 3.73 -3.09
N THR A 29 -10.94 3.20 -4.15
CA THR A 29 -10.36 2.14 -4.98
C THR A 29 -9.04 2.60 -5.60
N THR A 30 -8.97 3.85 -6.08
CA THR A 30 -7.74 4.42 -6.63
C THR A 30 -6.65 4.57 -5.57
N GLU A 31 -6.99 4.99 -4.36
CA GLU A 31 -6.03 5.11 -3.25
C GLU A 31 -5.49 3.75 -2.81
N ILE A 32 -6.36 2.75 -2.67
CA ILE A 32 -5.96 1.37 -2.39
C ILE A 32 -5.05 0.85 -3.52
N GLY A 33 -5.44 1.06 -4.79
CA GLY A 33 -4.66 0.63 -5.94
C GLY A 33 -3.25 1.25 -5.97
N LYS A 34 -3.13 2.55 -5.68
CA LYS A 34 -1.83 3.22 -5.56
C LYS A 34 -0.97 2.60 -4.45
N LYS A 35 -1.56 2.33 -3.28
CA LYS A 35 -0.88 1.68 -2.16
C LYS A 35 -0.45 0.25 -2.50
N MET A 36 -1.28 -0.51 -3.21
CA MET A 36 -0.92 -1.86 -3.67
C MET A 36 0.24 -1.85 -4.67
N LEU A 37 0.29 -0.88 -5.59
CA LEU A 37 1.43 -0.74 -6.50
C LEU A 37 2.72 -0.41 -5.73
N SER A 38 2.64 0.49 -4.74
CA SER A 38 3.77 0.77 -3.84
C SER A 38 4.19 -0.48 -3.07
N ALA A 39 3.25 -1.22 -2.47
CA ALA A 39 3.54 -2.47 -1.77
C ALA A 39 4.21 -3.51 -2.68
N SER A 40 3.73 -3.64 -3.93
CA SER A 40 4.34 -4.55 -4.91
C SER A 40 5.80 -4.20 -5.15
N LYS A 41 6.12 -2.92 -5.34
CA LYS A 41 7.50 -2.47 -5.53
C LYS A 41 8.36 -2.70 -4.28
N THR A 42 7.84 -2.33 -3.10
CA THR A 42 8.56 -2.52 -1.83
C THR A 42 8.81 -3.99 -1.53
N ASN A 43 7.84 -4.87 -1.83
CA ASN A 43 7.98 -6.31 -1.65
C ASN A 43 9.04 -6.92 -2.59
N THR A 44 9.09 -6.48 -3.85
CA THR A 44 10.18 -6.87 -4.76
C THR A 44 11.54 -6.44 -4.21
N MET A 45 11.67 -5.19 -3.76
CA MET A 45 12.91 -4.68 -3.18
C MET A 45 13.32 -5.43 -1.90
N LEU A 46 12.36 -5.79 -1.05
CA LEU A 46 12.58 -6.61 0.14
C LEU A 46 13.13 -7.99 -0.23
N HIS A 47 12.50 -8.65 -1.21
CA HIS A 47 12.93 -9.97 -1.68
C HIS A 47 14.36 -9.93 -2.25
N GLU A 48 14.63 -8.98 -3.14
CA GLU A 48 15.96 -8.77 -3.73
C GLU A 48 17.03 -8.49 -2.66
N SER A 49 16.69 -7.69 -1.64
CA SER A 49 17.63 -7.37 -0.55
C SER A 49 17.96 -8.59 0.30
N TYR A 50 16.98 -9.45 0.59
CA TYR A 50 17.23 -10.73 1.28
C TYR A 50 18.05 -11.69 0.44
N GLU A 51 17.76 -11.79 -0.86
CA GLU A 51 18.50 -12.65 -1.78
C GLU A 51 19.97 -12.22 -1.86
N GLU A 52 20.24 -10.92 -2.01
CA GLU A 52 21.60 -10.39 -2.04
C GLU A 52 22.33 -10.61 -0.70
N LEU A 53 21.66 -10.35 0.42
CA LEU A 53 22.23 -10.61 1.75
C LEU A 53 22.58 -12.09 1.93
N GLY A 54 21.70 -12.99 1.49
CA GLY A 54 21.92 -14.43 1.51
C GLY A 54 23.09 -14.85 0.62
N ALA A 55 23.17 -14.32 -0.59
CA ALA A 55 24.27 -14.59 -1.53
C ALA A 55 25.62 -14.13 -0.98
N LEU A 56 25.69 -12.92 -0.40
CA LEU A 56 26.90 -12.40 0.24
C LEU A 56 27.32 -13.27 1.43
N THR A 57 26.37 -13.64 2.28
CA THR A 57 26.62 -14.48 3.46
C THR A 57 27.11 -15.87 3.04
N PHE A 58 26.47 -16.48 2.05
CA PHE A 58 26.86 -17.79 1.52
C PHE A 58 28.29 -17.76 0.97
N LYS A 59 28.62 -16.77 0.15
CA LYS A 59 29.97 -16.62 -0.40
C LYS A 59 31.03 -16.39 0.69
N ALA A 60 30.74 -15.53 1.66
CA ALA A 60 31.67 -15.27 2.76
C ALA A 60 31.87 -16.50 3.67
N LEU A 61 30.85 -17.36 3.79
CA LEU A 61 30.97 -18.66 4.45
C LEU A 61 31.85 -19.63 3.66
N GLU A 62 31.67 -19.73 2.34
CA GLU A 62 32.51 -20.59 1.48
C GLU A 62 33.99 -20.15 1.50
N ASP A 63 34.22 -18.84 1.44
CA ASP A 63 35.56 -18.26 1.44
C ASP A 63 36.21 -18.24 2.84
N GLY A 64 35.45 -18.56 3.90
CA GLY A 64 35.92 -18.51 5.30
C GLY A 64 36.16 -17.08 5.81
N THR A 65 35.58 -16.08 5.16
CA THR A 65 35.77 -14.64 5.40
C THR A 65 34.51 -13.97 5.97
N LEU A 66 33.64 -14.73 6.65
CA LEU A 66 32.40 -14.22 7.19
C LEU A 66 32.64 -13.07 8.19
N GLU A 67 32.37 -11.85 7.73
CA GLU A 67 32.48 -10.62 8.50
C GLU A 67 31.16 -9.84 8.39
N PHE A 68 30.52 -9.60 9.53
CA PHE A 68 29.23 -8.89 9.59
C PHE A 68 29.37 -7.37 9.62
N ASP A 69 30.60 -6.85 9.68
CA ASP A 69 30.87 -5.40 9.70
C ASP A 69 30.89 -4.77 8.30
N ASP A 70 30.70 -5.59 7.25
CA ASP A 70 30.67 -5.17 5.86
C ASP A 70 29.64 -4.03 5.63
N PRO A 71 30.06 -2.90 5.02
CA PRO A 71 29.17 -1.77 4.75
C PRO A 71 27.93 -2.12 3.91
N ARG A 72 28.07 -3.04 2.96
CA ARG A 72 26.96 -3.50 2.10
C ARG A 72 25.97 -4.33 2.90
N VAL A 73 26.45 -5.20 3.79
CA VAL A 73 25.58 -5.97 4.71
C VAL A 73 24.73 -5.02 5.57
N LYS A 74 25.34 -3.97 6.14
CA LYS A 74 24.62 -2.96 6.92
C LYS A 74 23.58 -2.20 6.10
N GLU A 75 23.92 -1.83 4.86
CA GLU A 75 22.99 -1.17 3.94
C GLU A 75 21.78 -2.06 3.60
N LEU A 76 22.03 -3.33 3.31
CA LEU A 76 20.98 -4.32 3.02
C LEU A 76 20.05 -4.52 4.22
N VAL A 77 20.60 -4.64 5.43
CA VAL A 77 19.81 -4.77 6.66
C VAL A 77 18.94 -3.51 6.90
N ASN A 78 19.48 -2.32 6.66
CA ASN A 78 18.69 -1.09 6.78
C ASN A 78 17.60 -0.99 5.71
N THR A 79 17.88 -1.43 4.49
CA THR A 79 16.89 -1.50 3.40
C THR A 79 15.77 -2.46 3.74
N ILE A 80 16.11 -3.67 4.20
CA ILE A 80 15.16 -4.69 4.65
C ILE A 80 14.23 -4.11 5.73
N ARG A 81 14.78 -3.51 6.78
CA ARG A 81 13.99 -2.89 7.86
C ARG A 81 13.06 -1.79 7.34
N SER A 82 13.54 -0.98 6.41
CA SER A 82 12.74 0.10 5.83
C SER A 82 11.58 -0.47 4.99
N CYS A 83 11.85 -1.51 4.19
CA CYS A 83 10.82 -2.20 3.43
C CYS A 83 9.77 -2.86 4.32
N GLU A 84 10.17 -3.54 5.40
CA GLU A 84 9.26 -4.18 6.37
C GLU A 84 8.34 -3.13 7.00
N PHE A 85 8.92 -2.02 7.47
CA PHE A 85 8.16 -0.90 8.04
C PHE A 85 7.19 -0.28 7.01
N ASP A 86 7.64 -0.06 5.78
CA ASP A 86 6.80 0.50 4.72
C ASP A 86 5.65 -0.44 4.36
N LEU A 87 5.87 -1.75 4.31
CA LEU A 87 4.83 -2.74 4.05
C LEU A 87 3.80 -2.77 5.19
N GLU A 88 4.24 -2.77 6.44
CA GLU A 88 3.35 -2.72 7.61
C GLU A 88 2.51 -1.44 7.60
N LYS A 89 3.12 -0.29 7.27
CA LYS A 89 2.42 0.98 7.16
C LYS A 89 1.41 0.97 6.01
N ILE A 90 1.77 0.42 4.85
CA ILE A 90 0.85 0.29 3.72
C ILE A 90 -0.35 -0.59 4.10
N GLU A 91 -0.11 -1.70 4.80
CA GLU A 91 -1.17 -2.57 5.30
C GLU A 91 -2.10 -1.83 6.26
N SER A 92 -1.56 -1.09 7.23
CA SER A 92 -2.33 -0.26 8.15
C SER A 92 -3.18 0.75 7.40
N ASP A 93 -2.59 1.50 6.47
CA ASP A 93 -3.29 2.52 5.69
C ASP A 93 -4.42 1.92 4.84
N VAL A 94 -4.21 0.75 4.23
CA VAL A 94 -5.26 0.06 3.45
C VAL A 94 -6.39 -0.41 4.37
N ASN A 95 -6.06 -0.92 5.55
CA ASN A 95 -7.06 -1.32 6.54
C ASN A 95 -7.87 -0.12 7.05
N ASP A 96 -7.26 1.04 7.23
CA ASP A 96 -7.96 2.26 7.64
C ASP A 96 -8.91 2.77 6.55
N ILE A 97 -8.51 2.73 5.26
CA ILE A 97 -9.41 3.07 4.14
C ILE A 97 -10.61 2.10 4.10
N LYS A 98 -10.38 0.81 4.35
CA LYS A 98 -11.44 -0.20 4.40
C LYS A 98 -12.38 -0.01 5.59
N LYS A 99 -11.87 0.36 6.77
CA LYS A 99 -12.67 0.58 8.00
C LYS A 99 -13.48 1.88 7.96
N ASN A 100 -12.97 2.90 7.28
CA ASN A 100 -13.69 4.17 7.04
C ASN A 100 -14.71 4.05 5.90
N SER A 101 -15.13 2.83 5.54
CA SER A 101 -16.13 2.54 4.50
C SER A 101 -17.44 2.01 5.07
#